data_AF-A0A1W2BVE9-F1
#
_entry.id   AF-A0A1W2BVE9-F1
#
_cell.length_a   1.000
_cell.length_b   1.000
_cell.length_c   1.000
_cell.angle_alpha   90.00
_cell.angle_beta   90.00
_cell.angle_gamma   90.00
#
_symmetry.space_group_name_H-M   'P 1'
#
loop_
_entity.id
_entity.type
_entity.pdbx_description
1 polymer ?
#
loop_
_entity_poly.entity_id
_entity_poly.type
_entity_poly.pdbx_seq_one_letter_code
_entity_poly.pdbx_strand_id
1 'polypeptide(L)'
;MERITADIIADKEFTIEARGYNRDEVDGFLDLICEELDRLNNEIQDLRQKTTIVRPTAPETENNGISKEDEGKFREILEMAATVKEETIRKAREDAEAIRLKAETEASERLNGLAEEREGLEKEVAALKETAVEYRRQFEELLHAQQEALEKATGLF
;
A
#
# COMPACT_ATOMS: atom_id res chain seq x y z
N MET A 1 28.72 26.96 31.28
CA MET A 1 29.22 27.05 29.90
C MET A 1 28.33 28.02 29.17
N GLU A 2 28.89 29.09 28.63
CA GLU A 2 28.17 30.08 27.83
C GLU A 2 27.72 29.38 26.53
N ARG A 3 26.45 29.52 26.15
CA ARG A 3 25.95 28.93 24.91
C ARG A 3 26.28 29.86 23.76
N ILE A 4 26.93 29.32 22.74
CA ILE A 4 27.22 30.05 21.50
C ILE A 4 25.92 30.11 20.69
N THR A 5 25.44 31.32 20.39
CA THR A 5 24.31 31.58 19.49
C THR A 5 24.81 32.13 18.16
N ALA A 6 23.97 32.09 17.12
CA ALA A 6 24.33 32.65 15.80
C ALA A 6 24.74 34.14 15.91
N ASP A 7 24.02 34.92 16.72
CA ASP A 7 24.36 36.34 16.99
C ASP A 7 25.76 36.50 17.60
N ILE A 8 26.16 35.59 18.51
CA ILE A 8 27.48 35.63 19.15
C ILE A 8 28.60 35.31 18.16
N ILE A 9 28.33 34.48 17.15
CA ILE A 9 29.30 34.16 16.10
C ILE A 9 29.42 35.34 15.13
N ALA A 10 28.31 35.97 14.77
CA ALA A 10 28.29 37.13 13.88
C ALA A 10 29.07 38.33 14.46
N ASP A 11 28.97 38.56 15.76
CA ASP A 11 29.66 39.66 16.45
C ASP A 11 31.11 39.31 16.86
N LYS A 12 31.61 38.12 16.50
CA LYS A 12 32.91 37.65 16.99
C LYS A 12 34.08 38.23 16.19
N GLU A 13 34.86 39.10 16.83
CA GLU A 13 36.13 39.57 16.27
C GLU A 13 37.33 38.68 16.69
N PHE A 14 38.15 38.30 15.72
CA PHE A 14 39.38 37.53 15.94
C PHE A 14 40.63 38.41 15.80
N THR A 15 41.63 38.16 16.64
CA THR A 15 42.95 38.80 16.54
C THR A 15 43.74 38.23 15.37
N ILE A 16 44.37 39.10 14.58
CA ILE A 16 45.15 38.69 13.41
C ILE A 16 46.60 38.40 13.81
N GLU A 17 47.08 37.20 13.50
CA GLU A 17 48.48 36.79 13.68
C GLU A 17 49.18 36.55 12.35
N ALA A 18 50.52 36.68 12.32
CA ALA A 18 51.33 36.64 11.08
C ALA A 18 51.29 35.28 10.31
N ARG A 19 50.76 34.21 10.91
CA ARG A 19 50.47 32.92 10.28
C ARG A 19 49.07 32.42 10.66
N GLY A 20 48.06 33.25 10.44
CA GLY A 20 46.66 32.92 10.68
C GLY A 20 45.94 32.29 9.49
N TYR A 21 44.69 31.91 9.72
CA TYR A 21 43.75 31.51 8.66
C TYR A 21 43.38 32.69 7.77
N ASN A 22 42.96 32.41 6.54
CA ASN A 22 42.47 33.44 5.64
C ASN A 22 41.15 34.01 6.17
N ARG A 23 41.09 35.33 6.36
CA ARG A 23 39.91 36.02 6.87
C ARG A 23 38.65 35.73 6.05
N ASP A 24 38.73 35.82 4.72
CA ASP A 24 37.56 35.67 3.85
C ASP A 24 37.00 34.23 3.88
N GLU A 25 37.89 33.25 4.05
CA GLU A 25 37.53 31.84 4.16
C GLU A 25 36.91 31.53 5.54
N VAL A 26 37.43 32.15 6.59
CA VAL A 26 36.87 32.06 7.94
C VAL A 26 35.50 32.71 7.99
N ASP A 27 35.34 33.93 7.47
CA ASP A 27 34.06 34.64 7.44
C ASP A 27 33.00 33.80 6.69
N GLY A 28 33.34 33.27 5.52
CA GLY A 28 32.42 32.39 4.77
C GLY A 28 32.08 31.07 5.48
N PHE A 29 32.99 30.52 6.28
CA PHE A 29 32.71 29.34 7.11
C PHE A 29 31.83 29.67 8.31
N LEU A 30 32.01 30.85 8.92
CA LEU A 30 31.19 31.32 10.04
C LEU A 30 29.76 31.63 9.59
N ASP A 31 29.56 32.18 8.38
CA ASP A 31 28.23 32.35 7.78
C ASP A 31 27.47 31.02 7.68
N LEU A 32 28.14 29.96 7.18
CA LEU A 32 27.56 28.62 7.10
C LEU A 32 27.22 28.04 8.48
N ILE A 33 28.04 28.30 9.50
CA ILE A 33 27.76 27.88 10.87
C ILE A 33 26.55 28.64 11.43
N CYS A 34 26.44 29.94 11.17
CA CYS A 34 25.29 30.74 11.58
C CYS A 34 23.99 30.19 10.95
N GLU A 35 23.99 29.94 9.65
CA GLU A 35 22.83 29.36 8.95
C GLU A 35 22.41 28.00 9.53
N GLU A 36 23.38 27.10 9.78
CA GLU A 36 23.07 25.79 10.33
C GLU A 36 22.63 25.85 11.80
N LEU A 37 23.17 26.77 12.61
CA LEU A 37 22.71 26.99 13.98
C LEU A 37 21.27 27.52 14.03
N ASP A 38 20.92 28.46 13.16
CA ASP A 38 19.56 28.99 13.06
C ASP A 38 18.60 27.89 12.62
N ARG A 39 19.00 27.07 11.64
CA ARG A 39 18.23 25.91 11.21
C ARG A 39 18.00 24.92 12.35
N LEU A 40 19.05 24.53 13.08
CA LEU A 40 18.94 23.61 14.20
C LEU A 40 18.09 24.19 15.34
N ASN A 41 18.21 25.49 15.63
CA ASN A 41 17.37 26.16 16.62
C ASN A 41 15.89 26.17 16.20
N ASN A 42 15.60 26.46 14.93
CA ASN A 42 14.25 26.40 14.39
C ASN A 42 13.67 24.98 14.43
N GLU A 43 14.47 23.97 14.10
CA GLU A 43 14.07 22.57 14.19
C GLU A 43 13.82 22.14 15.64
N ILE A 44 14.68 22.55 16.58
CA ILE A 44 14.47 22.31 18.02
C ILE A 44 13.18 23.00 18.49
N GLN A 45 12.90 24.23 18.03
CA GLN A 45 11.66 24.92 18.37
C GLN A 45 10.43 24.22 17.80
N ASP A 46 10.45 23.81 16.53
CA ASP A 46 9.36 23.08 15.88
C ASP A 46 9.12 21.71 16.55
N LEU A 47 10.19 20.97 16.85
CA LEU A 47 10.09 19.71 17.60
C LEU A 47 9.54 19.94 19.00
N ARG A 48 10.00 20.97 19.73
CA ARG A 48 9.44 21.32 21.04
C ARG A 48 7.96 21.67 20.93
N GLN A 49 7.56 22.46 19.94
CA GLN A 49 6.16 22.84 19.71
C GLN A 49 5.31 21.62 19.39
N LYS A 50 5.77 20.71 18.53
CA LYS A 50 5.11 19.42 18.25
C LYS A 50 4.97 18.58 19.53
N THR A 51 6.00 18.56 20.37
CA THR A 51 5.98 17.85 21.66
C THR A 51 5.03 18.51 22.67
N THR A 52 4.93 19.85 22.67
CA THR A 52 3.98 20.64 23.47
C THR A 52 2.53 20.46 22.99
N ILE A 53 2.29 20.29 21.69
CA ILE A 53 0.95 20.01 21.15
C ILE A 53 0.51 18.58 21.51
N VAL A 54 1.44 17.62 21.56
CA VAL A 54 1.17 16.24 21.99
C VAL A 54 1.05 16.13 23.53
N ARG A 55 1.62 17.07 24.30
CA ARG A 55 1.42 17.24 25.76
C ARG A 55 0.73 18.58 26.08
N PRO A 56 -0.61 18.69 26.00
CA PRO A 56 -1.25 19.90 26.48
C PRO A 56 -1.07 19.96 28.01
N THR A 57 -0.41 21.03 28.46
CA THR A 57 -0.23 21.53 29.84
C THR A 57 0.65 20.73 30.79
N ALA A 58 1.91 21.16 30.91
CA ALA A 58 2.54 21.34 32.21
C ALA A 58 3.26 22.70 32.19
N PRO A 59 2.74 23.75 32.85
CA PRO A 59 3.52 24.95 33.07
C PRO A 59 4.59 24.63 34.12
N GLU A 60 5.79 25.13 33.90
CA GLU A 60 6.84 25.20 34.91
C GLU A 60 6.38 26.17 36.01
N THR A 61 5.62 25.66 36.96
CA THR A 61 5.53 26.21 38.30
C THR A 61 6.38 25.33 39.21
N GLU A 62 7.37 25.97 39.81
CA GLU A 62 8.05 25.56 41.03
C GLU A 62 7.10 24.81 41.99
N ASN A 63 7.55 23.69 42.55
CA ASN A 63 6.97 23.04 43.73
C ASN A 63 5.44 22.82 43.72
N ASN A 64 4.96 21.77 43.05
CA ASN A 64 3.87 20.98 43.64
C ASN A 64 3.83 19.58 43.04
N GLY A 65 3.77 18.56 43.90
CA GLY A 65 3.76 17.16 43.49
C GLY A 65 2.62 16.89 42.51
N ILE A 66 2.92 16.15 41.45
CA ILE A 66 1.90 15.55 40.59
C ILE A 66 0.96 14.78 41.53
N SER A 67 -0.30 15.20 41.58
CA SER A 67 -1.28 14.52 42.41
C SER A 67 -1.44 13.09 41.85
N LYS A 68 -1.51 12.09 42.74
CA LYS A 68 -1.71 10.69 42.31
C LYS A 68 -2.97 10.50 41.45
N GLU A 69 -3.90 11.45 41.49
CA GLU A 69 -5.12 11.49 40.69
C GLU A 69 -4.85 11.80 39.22
N ASP A 70 -3.92 12.70 38.90
CA ASP A 70 -3.57 13.02 37.50
C ASP A 70 -2.77 11.88 36.84
N GLU A 71 -1.90 11.20 37.59
CA GLU A 71 -1.26 9.95 37.14
C GLU A 71 -2.24 8.79 36.97
N GLY A 72 -3.33 8.78 37.74
CA GLY A 72 -4.41 7.80 37.63
C GLY A 72 -5.19 7.98 36.34
N LYS A 73 -5.65 9.21 36.06
CA LYS A 73 -6.37 9.56 34.83
C LYS A 73 -5.50 9.34 33.59
N PHE A 74 -4.20 9.64 33.67
CA PHE A 74 -3.28 9.40 32.54
C PHE A 74 -3.10 7.91 32.26
N ARG A 75 -3.02 7.06 33.30
CA ARG A 75 -3.01 5.60 33.15
C ARG A 75 -4.31 5.08 32.55
N GLU A 76 -5.45 5.58 33.01
CA GLU A 76 -6.78 5.22 32.49
C GLU A 76 -6.91 5.56 31.01
N ILE A 77 -6.44 6.73 30.57
CA ILE A 77 -6.42 7.13 29.15
C ILE A 77 -5.49 6.22 28.33
N LEU A 78 -4.32 5.87 28.85
CA LEU A 78 -3.40 4.94 28.19
C LEU A 78 -3.99 3.54 28.05
N GLU A 79 -4.69 3.07 29.07
CA GLU A 79 -5.37 1.78 29.06
C GLU A 79 -6.55 1.79 28.07
N MET A 80 -7.36 2.85 28.07
CA MET A 80 -8.43 3.04 27.09
C MET A 80 -7.88 3.16 25.66
N ALA A 81 -6.77 3.86 25.45
CA ALA A 81 -6.12 3.92 24.14
C ALA A 81 -5.61 2.54 23.69
N ALA A 82 -5.07 1.74 24.61
CA ALA A 82 -4.63 0.38 24.32
C ALA A 82 -5.79 -0.54 23.96
N THR A 83 -6.91 -0.48 24.68
CA THR A 83 -8.11 -1.29 24.39
C THR A 83 -8.76 -0.88 23.08
N VAL A 84 -8.88 0.41 22.80
CA VAL A 84 -9.42 0.93 21.53
C VAL A 84 -8.53 0.51 20.35
N LYS A 85 -7.20 0.57 20.50
CA LYS A 85 -6.26 0.08 19.48
C LYS A 85 -6.46 -1.41 19.22
N GLU A 86 -6.52 -2.22 20.26
CA GLU A 86 -6.70 -3.68 20.12
C GLU A 86 -8.05 -4.00 19.47
N GLU A 87 -9.12 -3.31 19.88
CA GLU A 87 -10.45 -3.49 19.29
C GLU A 87 -10.47 -3.09 17.80
N THR A 88 -9.79 -2.01 17.44
CA THR A 88 -9.67 -1.55 16.04
C THR A 88 -8.90 -2.57 15.20
N ILE A 89 -7.80 -3.12 15.73
CA ILE A 89 -7.03 -4.18 15.06
C ILE A 89 -7.88 -5.43 14.89
N ARG A 90 -8.63 -5.83 15.92
CA ARG A 90 -9.54 -6.99 15.87
C ARG A 90 -10.62 -6.80 14.79
N LYS A 91 -11.32 -5.67 14.78
CA LYS A 91 -12.35 -5.38 13.77
C LYS A 91 -11.77 -5.37 12.36
N ALA A 92 -10.62 -4.72 12.17
CA ALA A 92 -9.95 -4.71 10.87
C ALA A 92 -9.54 -6.12 10.39
N ARG A 93 -9.14 -7.01 11.32
CA ARG A 93 -8.86 -8.41 10.99
C ARG A 93 -10.12 -9.19 10.65
N GLU A 94 -11.19 -9.04 11.43
CA GLU A 94 -12.49 -9.69 11.17
C GLU A 94 -13.05 -9.25 9.80
N ASP A 95 -13.02 -7.95 9.49
CA ASP A 95 -13.44 -7.41 8.20
C ASP A 95 -12.57 -7.95 7.06
N ALA A 96 -11.25 -8.01 7.26
CA ALA A 96 -10.33 -8.57 6.26
C ALA A 96 -10.59 -10.06 6.02
N GLU A 97 -10.82 -10.85 7.06
CA GLU A 97 -11.17 -12.27 6.95
C GLU A 97 -12.51 -12.45 6.23
N ALA A 98 -13.52 -11.62 6.54
CA ALA A 98 -14.81 -11.65 5.86
C ALA A 98 -14.69 -11.32 4.37
N ILE A 99 -13.88 -10.32 4.01
CA ILE A 99 -13.60 -9.96 2.61
C ILE A 99 -12.89 -11.11 1.89
N ARG A 100 -11.90 -11.74 2.53
CA ARG A 100 -11.18 -12.88 1.94
C ARG A 100 -12.10 -14.07 1.72
N LEU A 101 -12.91 -14.43 2.71
CA LEU A 101 -13.86 -15.52 2.61
C LEU A 101 -14.86 -15.27 1.47
N LYS A 102 -15.43 -14.06 1.40
CA LYS A 102 -16.37 -13.68 0.34
C LYS A 102 -15.71 -13.74 -1.05
N ALA A 103 -14.48 -13.26 -1.17
CA ALA A 103 -13.73 -13.32 -2.42
C ALA A 103 -13.43 -14.77 -2.83
N GLU A 104 -13.07 -15.64 -1.88
CA GLU A 104 -12.83 -17.06 -2.13
C GLU A 104 -14.11 -17.80 -2.55
N THR A 105 -15.24 -17.52 -1.89
CA THR A 105 -16.52 -18.13 -2.28
C THR A 105 -16.96 -17.67 -3.66
N GLU A 106 -16.91 -16.37 -3.95
CA GLU A 106 -17.26 -15.85 -5.28
C GLU A 106 -16.32 -16.37 -6.38
N ALA A 107 -15.03 -16.51 -6.08
CA ALA A 107 -14.07 -17.09 -7.01
C ALA A 107 -14.36 -18.58 -7.28
N SER A 108 -14.65 -19.35 -6.22
CA SER A 108 -15.00 -20.76 -6.32
C SER A 108 -16.29 -20.97 -7.13
N GLU A 109 -17.33 -20.19 -6.86
CA GLU A 109 -18.59 -20.22 -7.61
C GLU A 109 -18.39 -19.89 -9.09
N ARG A 110 -17.61 -18.83 -9.39
CA ARG A 110 -17.29 -18.47 -10.78
C ARG A 110 -16.52 -19.58 -11.48
N LEU A 111 -15.52 -20.18 -10.82
CA LEU A 111 -14.73 -21.28 -11.39
C LEU A 111 -15.59 -22.52 -11.66
N ASN A 112 -16.50 -22.86 -10.76
CA ASN A 112 -17.43 -23.97 -10.96
C ASN A 112 -18.37 -23.70 -12.14
N GLY A 113 -18.95 -22.49 -12.22
CA GLY A 113 -19.79 -22.11 -13.37
C GLY A 113 -19.04 -22.15 -14.70
N LEU A 114 -17.80 -21.64 -14.74
CA LEU A 114 -16.91 -21.73 -15.90
C LEU A 114 -16.59 -23.19 -16.26
N ALA A 115 -16.38 -24.07 -15.27
CA ALA A 115 -16.12 -25.47 -15.51
C ALA A 115 -17.34 -26.19 -16.12
N GLU A 116 -18.54 -25.92 -15.60
CA GLU A 116 -19.80 -26.44 -16.14
C GLU A 116 -20.06 -25.95 -17.56
N GLU A 117 -19.87 -24.66 -17.84
CA GLU A 117 -20.00 -24.10 -19.20
C GLU A 117 -18.98 -24.74 -20.16
N ARG A 118 -17.74 -24.92 -19.71
CA ARG A 118 -16.70 -25.57 -20.52
C ARG A 118 -17.05 -27.02 -20.83
N GLU A 119 -17.59 -27.76 -19.86
CA GLU A 119 -18.07 -29.14 -20.07
C GLU A 119 -19.27 -29.18 -21.03
N GLY A 120 -20.20 -28.22 -20.91
CA GLY A 120 -21.33 -28.07 -21.84
C GLY A 120 -20.87 -27.83 -23.28
N LEU A 121 -20.00 -26.84 -23.48
CA LEU A 121 -19.43 -26.54 -24.80
C LEU A 121 -18.64 -27.72 -25.38
N GLU A 122 -17.91 -28.46 -24.53
CA GLU A 122 -17.18 -29.65 -24.97
C GLU A 122 -18.12 -30.75 -25.49
N LYS A 123 -19.27 -30.96 -24.81
CA LYS A 123 -20.32 -31.87 -25.28
C LYS A 123 -20.97 -31.38 -26.57
N GLU A 124 -21.28 -30.09 -26.69
CA GLU A 124 -21.86 -29.51 -27.91
C GLU A 124 -20.91 -29.65 -29.10
N VAL A 125 -19.62 -29.37 -28.92
CA VAL A 125 -18.60 -29.55 -29.96
C VAL A 125 -18.48 -31.02 -30.37
N ALA A 126 -18.55 -31.95 -29.41
CA ALA A 126 -18.53 -33.38 -29.72
C ALA A 126 -19.76 -33.80 -30.55
N ALA A 127 -20.96 -33.38 -30.14
CA ALA A 127 -22.20 -33.66 -30.87
C ALA A 127 -22.20 -33.03 -32.28
N LEU A 128 -21.69 -31.80 -32.42
CA LEU A 128 -21.56 -31.14 -33.71
C LEU A 128 -20.59 -31.88 -34.64
N LYS A 129 -19.48 -32.39 -34.10
CA LYS A 129 -18.55 -33.23 -34.87
C LYS A 129 -19.19 -34.54 -35.30
N GLU A 130 -19.92 -35.20 -34.42
CA GLU A 130 -20.63 -36.45 -34.74
C GLU A 130 -21.66 -36.23 -35.85
N THR A 131 -22.51 -35.22 -35.71
CA THR A 131 -23.50 -34.85 -36.75
C THR A 131 -22.86 -34.47 -38.08
N ALA A 132 -21.71 -33.79 -38.07
CA ALA A 132 -20.97 -33.47 -39.29
C ALA A 132 -20.40 -34.73 -39.99
N VAL A 133 -19.92 -35.70 -39.21
CA VAL A 133 -19.46 -37.00 -39.74
C VAL A 133 -20.64 -37.78 -40.33
N GLU A 134 -21.76 -37.83 -39.62
CA GLU A 134 -22.96 -38.52 -40.06
C GLU A 134 -23.55 -37.90 -41.33
N TYR A 135 -23.61 -36.56 -41.41
CA TYR A 135 -24.03 -35.86 -42.61
C TYR A 135 -23.11 -36.16 -43.81
N ARG A 136 -21.79 -36.20 -43.59
CA ARG A 136 -20.84 -36.55 -44.64
C ARG A 136 -21.06 -37.97 -45.15
N ARG A 137 -21.25 -38.94 -44.24
CA ARG A 137 -21.56 -40.34 -44.58
C ARG A 137 -22.84 -40.44 -45.42
N GLN A 138 -23.91 -39.81 -44.98
CA GLN A 138 -25.19 -39.80 -45.70
C GLN A 138 -25.07 -39.16 -47.09
N PHE A 139 -24.26 -38.12 -47.22
CA PHE A 139 -24.01 -37.48 -48.50
C PHE A 139 -23.20 -38.37 -49.46
N GLU A 140 -22.16 -39.06 -48.95
CA GLU A 140 -21.38 -40.03 -49.74
C GLU A 140 -22.26 -41.20 -50.22
N GLU A 141 -23.14 -41.72 -49.36
CA GLU A 141 -24.09 -42.77 -49.71
C GLU A 141 -25.08 -42.32 -50.79
N LEU A 142 -25.58 -41.08 -50.70
CA LEU A 142 -26.44 -40.50 -51.72
C LEU A 142 -25.72 -40.37 -53.06
N LEU A 143 -24.48 -39.88 -53.07
CA LEU A 143 -23.69 -39.78 -54.30
C LEU A 143 -23.42 -41.15 -54.93
N HIS A 144 -23.06 -42.15 -54.11
CA HIS A 144 -22.87 -43.52 -54.59
C HIS A 144 -24.16 -44.09 -55.20
N ALA A 145 -25.31 -43.89 -54.54
CA ALA A 145 -26.60 -44.32 -55.06
C ALA A 145 -26.95 -43.64 -56.39
N GLN A 146 -26.67 -42.34 -56.53
CA GLN A 146 -26.87 -41.60 -57.79
C GLN A 146 -25.92 -42.08 -58.89
N GLN A 147 -24.66 -42.37 -58.57
CA GLN A 147 -23.71 -42.94 -59.52
C GLN A 147 -24.16 -44.31 -60.02
N GLU A 148 -24.57 -45.21 -59.12
CA GLU A 148 -25.06 -46.54 -59.50
C GLU A 148 -26.32 -46.46 -60.37
N ALA A 149 -27.23 -45.51 -60.08
CA ALA A 149 -28.41 -45.26 -60.89
C ALA A 149 -28.04 -44.79 -62.31
N LEU A 150 -27.05 -43.90 -62.44
CA LEU A 150 -26.55 -43.45 -63.75
C LEU A 150 -25.88 -44.58 -64.53
N GLU A 151 -25.02 -45.38 -63.90
CA GLU A 151 -24.37 -46.53 -64.54
C GLU A 151 -25.41 -47.53 -65.09
N LYS A 152 -26.44 -47.86 -64.30
CA LYS A 152 -27.56 -48.71 -64.74
C LYS A 152 -28.34 -48.08 -65.89
N ALA A 153 -28.59 -46.77 -65.86
CA ALA A 153 -29.28 -46.08 -66.94
C ALA A 153 -28.46 -46.07 -68.24
N THR A 154 -27.13 -45.89 -68.16
CA THR A 154 -26.24 -45.92 -69.33
C THR A 154 -26.00 -47.32 -69.88
N GLY A 155 -25.98 -48.36 -69.05
CA GLY A 155 -25.86 -49.76 -69.50
C GLY A 155 -27.13 -50.34 -70.12
N LEU A 156 -28.23 -49.59 -70.10
CA LEU A 156 -29.52 -49.96 -70.71
C LEU A 156 -29.67 -49.45 -72.17
N PHE A 157 -28.70 -48.66 -72.66
CA PHE A 157 -28.60 -48.18 -74.04
C PHE A 157 -27.41 -48.85 -74.76
#